data_AF-A0A146GAT6-F1
#
_entry.id   AF-A0A146GAT6-F1
#
_cell.length_a   1.000
_cell.length_b   1.000
_cell.length_c   1.000
_cell.angle_alpha   90.00
_cell.angle_beta   90.00
_cell.angle_gamma   90.00
#
_symmetry.space_group_name_H-M   'P 1'
#
loop_
_entity.id
_entity.type
_entity.pdbx_description
1 polymer ?
#
loop_
_entity_poly.entity_id
_entity_poly.type
_entity_poly.pdbx_seq_one_letter_code
_entity_poly.pdbx_strand_id
1 'polypeptide(L)'
;MKRLLSIVSLAAVLGLSGCGVFSEISDERYSRNNAKGREWLSDQTMPAEINIGGNWHSGDWGYASFSQEGRRVTGNLGNYAIKGVVSGNKAYLVASQDGWDYYSVILERDGEYSLKGRYSRSIPYQKWNRGDFRLERR
;
A
#
# COMPACT_ATOMS: atom_id res chain seq x y z
N MET A 1 -69.75 -7.63 -15.02
CA MET A 1 -69.38 -7.98 -16.42
C MET A 1 -67.92 -7.61 -16.66
N LYS A 2 -67.31 -8.26 -17.64
CA LYS A 2 -65.89 -8.57 -17.88
C LYS A 2 -64.95 -7.38 -18.22
N ARG A 3 -63.70 -7.47 -17.69
CA ARG A 3 -62.36 -7.14 -18.27
C ARG A 3 -62.03 -5.64 -18.43
N LEU A 4 -60.79 -5.15 -18.24
CA LEU A 4 -59.45 -5.60 -18.68
C LEU A 4 -58.32 -5.09 -17.75
N LEU A 5 -57.26 -5.88 -17.61
CA LEU A 5 -55.95 -5.49 -17.06
C LEU A 5 -55.29 -4.39 -17.91
N SER A 6 -54.45 -3.55 -17.29
CA SER A 6 -53.25 -2.99 -17.93
C SER A 6 -52.18 -2.69 -16.88
N ILE A 7 -51.21 -3.60 -16.81
CA ILE A 7 -49.93 -3.44 -16.13
C ILE A 7 -49.06 -2.63 -17.08
N VAL A 8 -48.62 -1.44 -16.67
CA VAL A 8 -47.54 -0.72 -17.35
C VAL A 8 -46.28 -0.87 -16.52
N SER A 9 -45.50 -1.89 -16.87
CA SER A 9 -44.12 -2.08 -16.45
C SER A 9 -43.29 -0.93 -17.05
N LEU A 10 -42.82 0.01 -16.22
CA LEU A 10 -41.82 0.98 -16.67
C LEU A 10 -40.44 0.34 -16.51
N ALA A 11 -39.98 -0.31 -17.58
CA ALA A 11 -38.66 -0.89 -17.69
C ALA A 11 -37.58 0.19 -17.57
N ALA A 12 -36.58 -0.10 -16.75
CA ALA A 12 -35.40 0.73 -16.53
C ALA A 12 -34.64 0.97 -17.85
N VAL A 13 -34.53 2.24 -18.25
CA VAL A 13 -33.59 2.68 -19.27
C VAL A 13 -32.25 2.92 -18.58
N LEU A 14 -31.43 1.87 -18.44
CA LEU A 14 -30.01 2.03 -18.17
C LEU A 14 -29.31 2.23 -19.52
N GLY A 15 -29.34 3.49 -19.96
CA GLY A 15 -28.66 3.97 -21.16
C GLY A 15 -27.14 3.87 -21.02
N LEU A 16 -26.52 3.51 -22.13
CA LEU A 16 -25.10 3.24 -22.32
C LEU A 16 -24.23 4.46 -21.95
N SER A 17 -23.43 4.34 -20.90
CA SER A 17 -22.23 5.15 -20.66
C SER A 17 -21.19 4.29 -19.94
N GLY A 18 -20.90 3.12 -20.52
CA GLY A 18 -20.00 2.12 -19.92
C GLY A 18 -18.57 2.62 -19.71
N CYS A 19 -18.11 3.67 -20.39
CA CYS A 19 -16.73 4.15 -20.24
C CYS A 19 -16.48 4.97 -18.96
N GLY A 20 -17.49 5.61 -18.38
CA GLY A 20 -17.33 6.42 -17.15
C GLY A 20 -17.44 5.60 -15.88
N VAL A 21 -18.44 4.72 -15.80
CA VAL A 21 -18.78 3.98 -14.58
C VAL A 21 -17.66 3.00 -14.17
N PHE A 22 -17.00 2.33 -15.13
CA PHE A 22 -15.92 1.40 -14.79
C PHE A 22 -14.64 2.11 -14.33
N SER A 23 -14.32 3.29 -14.88
CA SER A 23 -13.17 4.09 -14.44
C SER A 23 -13.40 4.66 -13.03
N GLU A 24 -14.59 5.17 -12.76
CA GLU A 24 -14.96 5.71 -11.44
C GLU A 24 -14.92 4.63 -10.35
N ILE A 25 -15.39 3.41 -10.64
CA ILE A 25 -15.35 2.28 -9.71
C ILE A 25 -13.90 1.82 -9.47
N SER A 26 -13.04 1.77 -10.50
CA SER A 26 -11.62 1.44 -10.30
C SER A 26 -10.92 2.48 -9.44
N ASP A 27 -11.15 3.76 -9.71
CA ASP A 27 -10.52 4.86 -8.98
C ASP A 27 -10.96 4.87 -7.52
N GLU A 28 -12.23 4.58 -7.23
CA GLU A 28 -12.74 4.46 -5.87
C GLU A 28 -12.08 3.28 -5.13
N ARG A 29 -11.93 2.12 -5.79
CA ARG A 29 -11.24 0.96 -5.20
C ARG A 29 -9.77 1.27 -4.87
N TYR A 30 -9.05 1.89 -5.79
CA TYR A 30 -7.66 2.31 -5.58
C TYR A 30 -7.55 3.32 -4.45
N SER A 31 -8.41 4.35 -4.46
CA SER A 31 -8.45 5.39 -3.43
C SER A 31 -8.70 4.81 -2.04
N ARG A 32 -9.67 3.89 -1.89
CA ARG A 32 -9.95 3.21 -0.61
C ARG A 32 -8.79 2.35 -0.13
N ASN A 33 -8.14 1.59 -1.02
CA ASN A 33 -6.98 0.78 -0.66
C ASN A 33 -5.84 1.67 -0.16
N ASN A 34 -5.52 2.73 -0.90
CA ASN A 34 -4.41 3.61 -0.56
C ASN A 34 -4.73 4.50 0.66
N ALA A 35 -6.01 4.80 0.91
CA ALA A 35 -6.45 5.48 2.13
C ALA A 35 -6.12 4.66 3.38
N LYS A 36 -6.36 3.34 3.36
CA LYS A 36 -5.98 2.44 4.45
C LYS A 36 -4.47 2.42 4.69
N GLY A 37 -3.68 2.52 3.62
CA GLY A 37 -2.22 2.63 3.72
C GLY A 37 -1.79 3.90 4.43
N ARG A 38 -2.35 5.05 4.03
CA ARG A 38 -2.10 6.35 4.66
C ARG A 38 -2.52 6.39 6.12
N GLU A 39 -3.70 5.87 6.44
CA GLU A 39 -4.24 5.79 7.80
C GLU A 39 -3.31 4.95 8.70
N TRP A 40 -2.93 3.76 8.24
CA TRP A 40 -2.02 2.88 8.98
C TRP A 40 -0.65 3.51 9.24
N LEU A 41 -0.10 4.26 8.28
CA LEU A 41 1.13 5.01 8.48
C LEU A 41 0.94 6.15 9.49
N SER A 42 -0.22 6.82 9.49
CA SER A 42 -0.52 7.92 10.42
C SER A 42 -0.69 7.47 11.87
N ASP A 43 -1.13 6.23 12.09
CA ASP A 43 -1.26 5.62 13.43
C ASP A 43 0.09 5.39 14.11
N GLN A 44 1.18 5.33 13.33
CA GLN A 44 2.52 5.18 13.87
C GLN A 44 2.99 6.57 14.28
N THR A 45 3.11 6.85 15.58
CA THR A 45 3.30 8.22 16.10
C THR A 45 4.58 8.42 16.90
N MET A 46 5.31 7.35 17.24
CA MET A 46 6.52 7.47 18.05
C MET A 46 7.62 8.24 17.30
N PRO A 47 8.50 8.97 18.01
CA PRO A 47 9.69 9.57 17.41
C PRO A 47 10.56 8.54 16.68
N ALA A 48 11.31 8.96 15.67
CA ALA A 48 12.23 8.05 14.96
C ALA A 48 13.47 7.80 15.82
N GLU A 49 13.77 6.53 16.12
CA GLU A 49 14.96 6.13 16.87
C GLU A 49 16.04 5.47 15.98
N ILE A 50 15.67 5.16 14.73
CA ILE A 50 16.58 4.60 13.73
C ILE A 50 16.60 5.44 12.45
N ASN A 51 17.68 5.32 11.70
CA ASN A 51 17.79 5.81 10.34
C ASN A 51 17.99 4.62 9.39
N ILE A 52 17.09 4.47 8.42
CA ILE A 52 17.14 3.43 7.37
C ILE A 52 17.54 3.99 6.00
N GLY A 53 17.86 5.29 5.93
CA GLY A 53 18.29 5.97 4.72
C GLY A 53 19.57 5.38 4.15
N GLY A 54 19.65 5.39 2.82
CA GLY A 54 20.76 4.86 2.04
C GLY A 54 20.33 3.79 1.06
N ASN A 55 21.33 3.10 0.52
CA ASN A 55 21.17 2.09 -0.51
C ASN A 55 21.34 0.70 0.09
N TRP A 56 20.50 -0.21 -0.38
CA TRP A 56 20.38 -1.56 0.15
C TRP A 56 20.17 -2.57 -0.98
N HIS A 57 20.36 -3.85 -0.66
CA HIS A 57 20.09 -4.95 -1.56
C HIS A 57 19.39 -6.10 -0.83
N SER A 58 18.39 -6.69 -1.48
CA SER A 58 17.70 -7.90 -1.05
C SER A 58 17.84 -8.96 -2.13
N GLY A 59 18.06 -10.22 -1.75
CA GLY A 59 18.03 -11.33 -2.70
C GLY A 59 16.65 -11.49 -3.37
N ASP A 60 15.57 -11.21 -2.63
CA ASP A 60 14.20 -11.42 -3.11
C ASP A 60 13.60 -10.19 -3.80
N TRP A 61 13.97 -8.99 -3.31
CA TRP A 61 13.40 -7.72 -3.79
C TRP A 61 14.34 -6.91 -4.68
N GLY A 62 15.60 -7.35 -4.81
CA GLY A 62 16.62 -6.62 -5.55
C GLY A 62 17.07 -5.36 -4.84
N TYR A 63 17.39 -4.32 -5.62
CA TYR A 63 17.90 -3.05 -5.10
C TYR A 63 16.83 -2.23 -4.37
N ALA A 64 17.21 -1.59 -3.27
CA ALA A 64 16.36 -0.62 -2.59
C ALA A 64 17.15 0.65 -2.27
N SER A 65 16.48 1.79 -2.33
CA SER A 65 17.04 3.08 -1.94
C SER A 65 16.01 3.83 -1.12
N PHE A 66 16.40 4.28 0.07
CA PHE A 66 15.53 5.03 0.96
C PHE A 66 16.13 6.39 1.26
N SER A 67 15.32 7.43 1.13
CA SER A 67 15.58 8.74 1.72
C SER A 67 14.75 8.85 3.00
N GLN A 68 15.38 9.30 4.08
CA GLN A 68 14.71 9.53 5.36
C GLN A 68 14.93 10.96 5.83
N GLU A 69 13.82 11.69 6.01
CA GLU A 69 13.78 13.05 6.53
C GLU A 69 13.00 13.06 7.85
N GLY A 70 13.74 13.08 8.96
CA GLY A 70 13.17 12.87 10.29
C GLY A 70 12.47 11.52 10.37
N ARG A 71 11.14 11.54 10.46
CA ARG A 71 10.30 10.35 10.47
C ARG A 71 9.89 9.89 9.08
N ARG A 72 9.81 10.78 8.07
CA ARG A 72 9.29 10.42 6.76
C ARG A 72 10.31 9.61 5.97
N VAL A 73 9.83 8.58 5.27
CA VAL A 73 10.63 7.75 4.37
C VAL A 73 10.02 7.75 2.99
N THR A 74 10.85 7.94 1.97
CA THR A 74 10.50 7.78 0.55
C THR A 74 11.58 6.98 -0.17
N GLY A 75 11.29 6.51 -1.38
CA GLY A 75 12.29 5.86 -2.24
C GLY A 75 11.70 4.66 -2.98
N ASN A 76 12.45 3.58 -3.07
CA ASN A 76 12.03 2.36 -3.76
C ASN A 76 12.50 1.07 -3.06
N LEU A 77 11.73 0.00 -3.24
CA LEU A 77 12.11 -1.37 -2.90
C LEU A 77 11.86 -2.23 -4.15
N GLY A 78 12.93 -2.61 -4.84
CA GLY A 78 12.84 -3.12 -6.20
C GLY A 78 12.17 -2.10 -7.12
N ASN A 79 11.13 -2.54 -7.81
CA ASN A 79 10.31 -1.71 -8.72
C ASN A 79 9.15 -0.98 -8.03
N TYR A 80 8.97 -1.15 -6.72
CA TYR A 80 7.89 -0.51 -5.98
C TYR A 80 8.34 0.83 -5.42
N ALA A 81 7.54 1.87 -5.65
CA ALA A 81 7.70 3.16 -5.00
C ALA A 81 7.32 3.04 -3.52
N ILE A 82 8.10 3.68 -2.66
CA ILE A 82 7.95 3.59 -1.21
C ILE A 82 7.53 4.94 -0.64
N LYS A 83 6.53 4.88 0.25
CA LYS A 83 6.18 5.94 1.20
C LYS A 83 6.05 5.31 2.58
N GLY A 84 6.52 5.99 3.61
CA GLY A 84 6.45 5.43 4.95
C GLY A 84 6.89 6.38 6.04
N VAL A 85 6.94 5.84 7.25
CA VAL A 85 7.43 6.53 8.44
C VAL A 85 8.29 5.62 9.30
N VAL A 86 9.30 6.20 9.95
CA VAL A 86 9.96 5.59 11.11
C VAL A 86 9.21 5.99 12.38
N SER A 87 8.95 5.00 13.22
CA SER A 87 8.26 5.15 14.50
C SER A 87 8.92 4.21 15.51
N GLY A 88 9.61 4.78 16.49
CA GLY A 88 10.50 4.06 17.39
C GLY A 88 11.64 3.41 16.61
N ASN A 89 11.88 2.14 16.90
CA ASN A 89 12.94 1.32 16.28
C ASN A 89 12.52 0.58 14.99
N LYS A 90 11.41 0.99 14.35
CA LYS A 90 10.89 0.35 13.13
C LYS A 90 10.54 1.37 12.07
N ALA A 91 10.71 0.97 10.81
CA ALA A 91 10.13 1.67 9.67
C ALA A 91 8.86 0.93 9.22
N TYR A 92 7.80 1.68 9.01
CA TYR A 92 6.52 1.22 8.48
C TYR A 92 6.35 1.84 7.10
N LEU A 93 6.26 1.03 6.07
CA LEU A 93 6.30 1.46 4.68
C LEU A 93 5.13 0.86 3.91
N VAL A 94 4.72 1.56 2.86
CA VAL A 94 3.81 1.08 1.85
C VAL A 94 4.54 1.07 0.51
N ALA A 95 4.51 -0.07 -0.17
CA ALA A 95 5.13 -0.31 -1.46
C ALA A 95 4.05 -0.31 -2.54
N SER A 96 4.19 0.60 -3.51
CA SER A 96 3.15 0.92 -4.48
C SER A 96 3.70 0.83 -5.90
N GLN A 97 2.85 0.44 -6.84
CA GLN A 97 3.14 0.42 -8.27
C GLN A 97 1.85 0.75 -9.02
N ASP A 98 1.94 1.47 -10.13
CA ASP A 98 0.77 1.78 -10.99
C ASP A 98 -0.44 2.33 -10.22
N GLY A 99 -0.18 3.16 -9.20
CA GLY A 99 -1.20 3.78 -8.36
C GLY A 99 -1.84 2.88 -7.30
N TRP A 100 -1.44 1.61 -7.17
CA TRP A 100 -1.96 0.67 -6.17
C TRP A 100 -0.95 0.38 -5.07
N ASP A 101 -1.36 0.47 -3.81
CA ASP A 101 -0.57 0.02 -2.66
C ASP A 101 -0.62 -1.52 -2.57
N TYR A 102 0.46 -2.20 -2.98
CA TYR A 102 0.52 -3.66 -3.06
C TYR A 102 0.92 -4.32 -1.75
N TYR A 103 1.91 -3.73 -1.06
CA TYR A 103 2.46 -4.32 0.15
C TYR A 103 2.59 -3.30 1.27
N SER A 104 2.27 -3.74 2.47
CA SER A 104 2.72 -3.09 3.69
C SER A 104 4.00 -3.76 4.15
N VAL A 105 4.99 -2.99 4.57
CA VAL A 105 6.33 -3.46 4.90
C VAL A 105 6.73 -2.90 6.27
N ILE A 106 7.32 -3.74 7.10
CA ILE A 106 7.94 -3.36 8.37
C ILE A 106 9.42 -3.72 8.27
N LEU A 107 10.29 -2.73 8.49
CA LEU A 107 11.74 -2.92 8.57
C LEU A 107 12.20 -2.66 10.01
N GLU A 108 13.10 -3.51 10.48
CA GLU A 108 13.79 -3.38 11.76
C GLU A 108 15.29 -3.48 11.54
N ARG A 109 16.06 -2.76 12.35
CA ARG A 109 17.52 -2.85 12.31
C ARG A 109 17.98 -4.20 12.86
N ASP A 110 18.85 -4.88 12.13
CA ASP A 110 19.40 -6.19 12.49
C ASP A 110 20.95 -6.20 12.44
N GLY A 111 21.53 -5.08 12.85
CA GLY A 111 22.96 -4.79 12.78
C GLY A 111 23.23 -3.40 12.23
N GLU A 112 24.51 -3.04 12.07
CA GLU A 112 24.89 -1.75 11.49
C GLU A 112 24.58 -1.68 9.99
N TYR A 113 24.79 -2.79 9.29
CA TYR A 113 24.73 -2.88 7.83
C TYR A 113 23.56 -3.71 7.31
N SER A 114 22.56 -3.99 8.14
CA SER A 114 21.43 -4.81 7.70
C SER A 114 20.10 -4.42 8.33
N LEU A 115 19.03 -4.65 7.58
CA LEU A 115 17.65 -4.53 8.03
C LEU A 115 16.93 -5.87 7.83
N LYS A 116 16.19 -6.30 8.85
CA LYS A 116 15.22 -7.38 8.74
C LYS A 116 13.90 -6.79 8.24
N GLY A 117 13.38 -7.35 7.15
CA GLY A 117 12.14 -6.93 6.52
C GLY A 117 11.03 -7.96 6.68
N ARG A 118 9.80 -7.47 6.82
CA ARG A 118 8.57 -8.26 6.78
C ARG A 118 7.57 -7.53 5.91
N TYR A 119 7.01 -8.20 4.92
CA TYR A 119 5.96 -7.63 4.09
C TYR A 119 4.64 -8.37 4.28
N SER A 120 3.52 -7.73 3.99
CA SER A 120 2.20 -8.33 3.89
C SER A 120 1.56 -7.91 2.58
N ARG A 121 0.85 -8.84 1.92
CA ARG A 121 0.05 -8.60 0.70
C ARG A 121 -1.28 -7.89 0.98
N SER A 122 -1.43 -7.31 2.17
CA SER A 122 -2.61 -6.56 2.58
C SER A 122 -2.23 -5.16 3.03
N ILE A 123 -3.19 -4.25 2.84
CA ILE A 123 -3.16 -2.89 3.34
C ILE A 123 -4.40 -2.72 4.25
N PRO A 124 -4.24 -2.48 5.56
CA PRO A 124 -2.98 -2.38 6.30
C PRO A 124 -2.31 -3.75 6.54
N TYR A 125 -1.16 -3.74 7.21
CA TYR A 125 -0.38 -4.95 7.50
C TYR A 125 -1.18 -6.04 8.22
N GLN A 126 -1.13 -7.25 7.66
CA GLN A 126 -1.75 -8.44 8.22
C GLN A 126 -0.72 -9.57 8.36
N LYS A 127 -0.71 -10.24 9.51
CA LYS A 127 0.29 -11.30 9.80
C LYS A 127 0.08 -12.58 8.98
N TRP A 128 -1.15 -12.89 8.58
CA TRP A 128 -1.51 -14.19 7.98
C TRP A 128 -1.03 -14.38 6.53
N ASN A 129 -0.68 -13.30 5.83
CA ASN A 129 -0.13 -13.34 4.46
C ASN A 129 1.24 -12.64 4.37
N ARG A 130 2.01 -12.75 5.44
CA ARG A 130 3.33 -12.12 5.49
C ARG A 130 4.40 -12.97 4.83
N GLY A 131 5.43 -12.32 4.34
CA GLY A 131 6.73 -12.92 4.05
C GLY A 131 7.84 -12.13 4.72
N ASP A 132 8.98 -12.78 4.92
CA ASP A 132 10.17 -12.17 5.51
C ASP A 132 11.23 -11.99 4.41
N PHE A 133 12.09 -10.99 4.56
CA PHE A 133 13.23 -10.74 3.69
C PHE A 133 14.33 -10.00 4.46
N ARG A 134 15.50 -9.84 3.84
CA ARG A 134 16.61 -9.09 4.40
C ARG A 134 17.09 -8.05 3.40
N LEU A 135 17.57 -6.93 3.93
CA LEU A 135 18.24 -5.87 3.20
C LEU A 135 19.64 -5.70 3.77
N GLU A 136 20.64 -5.84 2.91
CA GLU A 136 22.05 -5.60 3.24
C GLU A 136 22.49 -4.26 2.67
N ARG A 137 23.34 -3.55 3.40
CA ARG A 137 23.86 -2.25 2.97
C ARG A 137 24.71 -2.41 1.71
N ARG A 138 24.60 -1.45 0.79
CA ARG A 138 25.44 -1.34 -0.40
C ARG A 138 26.32 -0.09 -0.34
#